data_AF-A0A3C0NKY1-F1
#
_entry.id   AF-A0A3C0NKY1-F1
#
_cell.length_a   1.000
_cell.length_b   1.000
_cell.length_c   1.000
_cell.angle_alpha   90.00
_cell.angle_beta   90.00
_cell.angle_gamma   90.00
#
_symmetry.space_group_name_H-M   'P 1'
#
loop_
_entity.id
_entity.type
_entity.pdbx_description
1 polymer ?
#
loop_
_entity_poly.entity_id
_entity_poly.type
_entity_poly.pdbx_seq_one_letter_code
_entity_poly.pdbx_strand_id
1 'polypeptide(L)'
;MSNFMIILDILVVTGLCVSAILACHLEKLLSAVIALSVTGLFAAAAFLVLHAPDVAISEAAVGAALSPLIFIFALKKIKGGGDE
;
A
#
# COMPACT_ATOMS: atom_id res chain seq x y z
N MET A 1 25.89 10.82 3.90
CA MET A 1 24.52 10.83 3.37
C MET A 1 24.05 12.27 3.36
N SER A 2 23.61 12.83 2.22
CA SER A 2 23.12 14.20 2.17
C SER A 2 21.89 14.35 3.06
N ASN A 3 21.78 15.44 3.85
CA ASN A 3 20.64 15.70 4.74
C ASN A 3 19.28 15.54 4.03
N PHE A 4 19.22 15.85 2.74
CA PHE A 4 18.05 15.65 1.89
C PHE A 4 17.57 14.19 1.80
N MET A 5 18.49 13.22 1.66
CA MET A 5 18.14 11.80 1.59
C MET A 5 17.58 11.30 2.93
N ILE A 6 18.14 11.76 4.04
CA ILE A 6 17.67 11.39 5.39
C ILE A 6 16.24 11.89 5.61
N ILE A 7 15.95 13.14 5.21
CA ILE A 7 14.59 13.71 5.32
C ILE A 7 13.60 12.92 4.45
N LEU A 8 14.00 12.56 3.23
CA LEU A 8 13.16 11.77 2.33
C LEU A 8 12.84 10.38 2.91
N ASP A 9 13.86 9.68 3.44
CA ASP A 9 13.69 8.35 4.05
C ASP A 9 12.73 8.40 5.24
N ILE A 10 12.93 9.35 6.16
CA ILE A 10 12.06 9.54 7.33
C ILE A 10 10.62 9.84 6.89
N LEU A 11 10.43 10.66 5.85
CA LEU A 11 9.11 10.99 5.32
C LEU A 11 8.40 9.74 4.76
N VAL A 12 9.12 8.93 3.98
CA VAL A 12 8.57 7.70 3.38
C VAL A 12 8.20 6.68 4.44
N VAL A 13 9.09 6.43 5.41
CA VAL A 13 8.85 5.49 6.51
C VAL A 13 7.69 5.95 7.40
N THR A 14 7.62 7.24 7.71
CA THR A 14 6.51 7.79 8.50
C THR A 14 5.19 7.66 7.74
N GLY A 15 5.18 7.96 6.43
CA GLY A 15 4.03 7.78 5.55
C GLY A 15 3.55 6.32 5.53
N LEU A 16 4.49 5.37 5.42
CA LEU A 16 4.22 3.93 5.45
C LEU A 16 3.57 3.50 6.77
N CYS A 17 4.09 3.95 7.92
CA CYS A 17 3.50 3.61 9.22
C CYS A 17 2.10 4.20 9.36
N VAL A 18 1.89 5.47 8.99
CA VAL A 18 0.59 6.13 9.09
C VAL A 18 -0.45 5.46 8.20
N SER A 19 -0.10 5.13 6.95
CA SER A 19 -1.03 4.46 6.04
C SER A 19 -1.37 3.04 6.51
N ALA A 20 -0.41 2.32 7.10
CA ALA A 20 -0.64 0.98 7.65
C ALA A 20 -1.60 1.02 8.86
N ILE A 21 -1.41 1.97 9.78
CA ILE A 21 -2.30 2.14 10.94
C ILE A 21 -3.71 2.50 10.46
N LEU A 22 -3.81 3.41 9.48
CA LEU A 22 -5.09 3.82 8.90
C LEU A 22 -5.79 2.64 8.23
N ALA A 23 -5.08 1.81 7.47
CA ALA A 23 -5.63 0.61 6.85
C ALA A 23 -6.25 -0.35 7.87
N CYS A 24 -5.68 -0.44 9.08
CA CYS A 24 -6.19 -1.31 10.15
C CYS A 24 -7.41 -0.71 10.89
N HIS A 25 -7.53 0.62 10.97
CA HIS A 25 -8.63 1.29 11.67
C HIS A 25 -9.88 1.56 10.81
N LEU A 26 -9.83 1.30 9.50
CA LEU A 26 -10.95 1.58 8.60
C LEU A 26 -12.04 0.50 8.70
N GLU A 27 -13.22 0.88 9.19
CA GLU A 27 -14.39 -0.02 9.31
C GLU A 27 -14.91 -0.51 7.95
N LYS A 28 -14.77 0.31 6.90
CA LYS A 28 -15.18 -0.05 5.54
C LYS A 28 -14.06 -0.83 4.86
N LEU A 29 -14.32 -2.10 4.56
CA LEU A 29 -13.39 -3.00 3.86
C LEU A 29 -12.83 -2.40 2.57
N LEU A 30 -13.66 -1.71 1.77
CA LEU A 30 -13.20 -1.05 0.54
C LEU A 30 -12.19 0.06 0.84
N SER A 31 -12.44 0.88 1.86
CA SER A 31 -11.52 1.94 2.28
C SER A 31 -10.23 1.36 2.86
N ALA A 32 -10.32 0.29 3.66
CA ALA A 32 -9.16 -0.42 4.20
C ALA A 32 -8.24 -0.96 3.09
N VAL A 33 -8.81 -1.54 2.03
CA VAL A 33 -8.06 -2.03 0.86
C VAL A 33 -7.37 -0.89 0.10
N ILE A 34 -8.02 0.26 -0.04
CA ILE A 34 -7.41 1.45 -0.66
C ILE A 34 -6.25 1.96 0.20
N ALA A 35 -6.42 2.05 1.52
CA ALA A 35 -5.33 2.44 2.42
C ALA A 35 -4.16 1.44 2.41
N LEU A 36 -4.44 0.15 2.22
CA LEU A 36 -3.42 -0.87 2.04
C LEU A 36 -2.64 -0.68 0.72
N SER A 37 -3.31 -0.32 -0.38
CA SER A 37 -2.66 0.04 -1.66
C SER A 37 -1.71 1.23 -1.51
N VAL A 38 -2.13 2.27 -0.77
CA VAL A 38 -1.26 3.42 -0.46
C VAL A 38 -0.04 2.98 0.36
N THR A 39 -0.21 2.04 1.28
CA THR A 39 0.90 1.47 2.06
C THR A 39 1.91 0.75 1.16
N GLY A 40 1.44 -0.04 0.18
CA GLY A 40 2.30 -0.67 -0.83
C GLY A 40 3.03 0.37 -1.72
N LEU A 41 2.40 1.51 -2.01
CA LEU A 41 3.03 2.60 -2.75
C LEU A 41 4.21 3.22 -1.96
N PHE A 42 4.03 3.45 -0.66
CA PHE A 42 5.12 3.91 0.21
C PHE A 42 6.23 2.85 0.36
N ALA A 43 5.88 1.57 0.38
CA ALA A 43 6.87 0.48 0.40
C ALA A 43 7.72 0.46 -0.89
N ALA A 44 7.09 0.61 -2.06
CA ALA A 44 7.80 0.75 -3.33
C ALA A 44 8.73 1.98 -3.35
N ALA A 45 8.27 3.11 -2.80
CA ALA A 45 9.10 4.31 -2.65
C ALA A 45 10.31 4.08 -1.72
N ALA A 46 10.14 3.33 -0.63
CA ALA A 46 11.23 2.97 0.27
C ALA A 46 12.30 2.12 -0.44
N PHE A 47 11.87 1.15 -1.27
CA PHE A 47 12.81 0.34 -2.06
C PHE A 47 13.60 1.16 -3.08
N LEU A 48 13.01 2.20 -3.67
CA LEU A 48 13.75 3.14 -4.53
C LEU A 48 14.83 3.90 -3.75
N VAL A 49 14.52 4.38 -2.53
CA VAL A 49 15.49 5.07 -1.66
C VAL A 49 16.64 4.13 -1.27
N LEU A 50 16.34 2.84 -1.06
CA LEU A 50 17.33 1.79 -0.76
C LEU A 50 18.14 1.32 -1.97
N HIS A 51 17.99 1.96 -3.14
CA HIS A 51 18.65 1.58 -4.39
C HIS A 51 18.32 0.15 -4.87
N ALA A 52 17.11 -0.34 -4.58
CA ALA A 52 16.60 -1.63 -5.04
C ALA A 52 15.50 -1.44 -6.11
N PRO A 53 15.86 -1.07 -7.36
CA PRO A 53 14.88 -0.70 -8.39
C PRO A 53 14.01 -1.87 -8.87
N ASP A 54 14.56 -3.07 -9.00
CA ASP A 54 13.80 -4.25 -9.45
C ASP A 54 12.71 -4.65 -8.44
N VAL A 55 13.03 -4.56 -7.15
CA VAL A 55 12.08 -4.83 -6.06
C VAL A 55 11.03 -3.72 -5.99
N ALA A 56 11.42 -2.46 -6.18
CA ALA A 56 10.48 -1.34 -6.18
C ALA A 56 9.43 -1.44 -7.29
N ILE A 57 9.83 -1.83 -8.50
CA ILE A 57 8.91 -2.02 -9.63
C ILE A 57 7.95 -3.18 -9.34
N SER A 58 8.49 -4.28 -8.80
CA SER A 58 7.69 -5.45 -8.42
C SER A 58 6.66 -5.12 -7.33
N GLU A 59 7.08 -4.38 -6.31
CA GLU A 59 6.22 -3.95 -5.21
C GLU A 59 5.16 -2.94 -5.67
N ALA A 60 5.51 -2.00 -6.55
CA ALA A 60 4.52 -1.09 -7.13
C ALA A 60 3.44 -1.85 -7.92
N ALA A 61 3.84 -2.89 -8.67
CA ALA A 61 2.89 -3.73 -9.39
C ALA A 61 1.99 -4.54 -8.44
N VAL A 62 2.58 -5.23 -7.46
CA VAL A 62 1.84 -6.15 -6.57
C VAL A 62 1.12 -5.42 -5.44
N GLY A 63 1.82 -4.55 -4.71
CA GLY A 63 1.32 -3.84 -3.54
C GLY A 63 0.33 -2.74 -3.89
N ALA A 64 0.61 -1.94 -4.92
CA ALA A 64 -0.26 -0.81 -5.28
C ALA A 64 -1.41 -1.18 -6.23
N ALA A 65 -1.25 -2.16 -7.13
CA ALA A 65 -2.27 -2.50 -8.13
C ALA A 65 -2.89 -3.89 -7.96
N LEU A 66 -2.08 -4.96 -7.91
CA LEU A 66 -2.58 -6.33 -7.99
C LEU A 66 -3.35 -6.76 -6.72
N SER A 67 -2.79 -6.48 -5.54
CA SER A 67 -3.40 -6.77 -4.24
C SER A 67 -4.77 -6.10 -4.04
N PRO A 68 -4.94 -4.77 -4.25
CA PRO A 68 -6.24 -4.15 -4.09
C PRO A 68 -7.25 -4.61 -5.13
N LEU A 69 -6.83 -4.90 -6.38
CA LEU A 69 -7.72 -5.48 -7.37
C LEU A 69 -8.29 -6.82 -6.90
N ILE A 70 -7.42 -7.74 -6.46
CA ILE A 70 -7.85 -9.05 -5.94
C ILE A 70 -8.83 -8.88 -4.78
N PHE A 71 -8.52 -8.01 -3.81
CA PHE A 71 -9.41 -7.77 -2.67
C PHE A 71 -10.75 -7.16 -3.06
N ILE A 72 -10.77 -6.20 -3.99
CA ILE A 72 -12.01 -5.60 -4.48
C ILE A 72 -12.87 -6.65 -5.18
N PHE A 73 -12.27 -7.51 -6.02
CA PHE A 73 -12.98 -8.61 -6.67
C PHE A 73 -13.54 -9.62 -5.65
N ALA A 74 -12.75 -9.98 -4.63
CA ALA A 74 -13.19 -10.87 -3.57
C ALA A 74 -14.35 -10.27 -2.76
N LEU A 75 -14.24 -9.00 -2.36
CA LEU A 75 -15.30 -8.29 -1.64
C LEU A 75 -16.58 -8.20 -2.46
N LYS A 76 -16.48 -7.95 -3.78
CA LYS A 76 -17.63 -7.94 -4.68
C LYS A 76 -18.29 -9.31 -4.76
N LYS A 77 -17.53 -10.40 -4.80
CA LYS A 77 -18.06 -11.76 -4.83
C LYS A 77 -18.75 -12.15 -3.53
N ILE A 78 -18.17 -11.79 -2.38
CA ILE A 78 -18.75 -12.08 -1.06
C ILE A 78 -20.04 -11.28 -0.85
N LYS A 79 -20.04 -10.00 -1.22
CA LYS A 79 -21.21 -9.13 -1.07
C LYS A 79 -22.33 -9.46 -2.07
N GLY A 80 -22.01 -10.00 -3.24
CA GLY A 80 -22.99 -10.42 -4.25
C GLY A 80 -23.63 -11.79 -4.01
N GLY A 81 -23.21 -12.54 -2.99
CA GLY A 81 -23.78 -13.86 -2.64
C GLY A 81 -24.70 -13.84 -1.42
N GLY A 82 -25.15 -12.66 -0.96
CA GLY A 82 -26.02 -12.48 0.21
C GLY A 82 -27.44 -12.01 -0.10
N ASP A 83 -27.84 -12.00 -1.39
CA ASP A 83 -29.17 -11.61 -1.84
C ASP A 83 -29.77 -12.63 -2.84
N GLU A 84 -29.54 -13.92 -2.57
CA GLU A 84 -30.37 -15.07 -3.00
C GLU A 84 -30.54 -16.03 -1.81
#